data_AF-A0A660YM86-F1
#
_entry.id   AF-A0A660YM86-F1
#
_cell.length_a   1.000
_cell.length_b   1.000
_cell.length_c   1.000
_cell.angle_alpha   90.00
_cell.angle_beta   90.00
_cell.angle_gamma   90.00
#
_symmetry.space_group_name_H-M   'P 1'
#
loop_
_entity.id
_entity.type
_entity.pdbx_description
1 polymer ?
#
loop_
_entity_poly.entity_id
_entity_poly.type
_entity_poly.pdbx_seq_one_letter_code
_entity_poly.pdbx_strand_id
1 'polypeptide(L)'
;MGGFLNQSDDTIVKDVRKNQKDPLIIFAQRYHAFFNSTTDGIAVITLNGEILDANQKLLQLTGMDYDKIVSLSTKNILTSDSNEILFKAVKSIANGYSLEEPIELTLNGSRNKKYIVEANLNILK
;
A
#
# COMPACT_ATOMS: atom_id res chain seq x y z
N MET A 1 -32.58 -1.59 -17.83
CA MET A 1 -31.63 -0.49 -18.07
C MET A 1 -30.25 -1.01 -17.73
N GLY A 2 -29.53 -1.46 -18.75
CA GLY A 2 -28.15 -1.92 -18.63
C GLY A 2 -27.17 -0.78 -18.89
N GLY A 3 -25.92 -1.03 -18.51
CA GLY A 3 -24.77 -0.13 -18.71
C GLY A 3 -24.14 0.23 -17.36
N PHE A 4 -22.85 0.05 -17.10
CA PHE A 4 -21.73 -0.43 -17.88
C PHE A 4 -20.72 -0.93 -16.83
N LEU A 5 -20.61 -2.25 -16.64
CA LEU A 5 -19.47 -2.83 -15.94
C LEU A 5 -18.34 -2.92 -16.97
N ASN A 6 -17.25 -2.23 -16.65
CA ASN A 6 -16.09 -1.98 -17.49
C ASN A 6 -15.50 -3.31 -18.00
N GLN A 7 -15.59 -3.57 -19.32
CA GLN A 7 -15.10 -4.82 -19.95
C GLN A 7 -13.57 -4.95 -19.95
N SER A 8 -12.84 -3.94 -19.46
CA SER A 8 -11.38 -3.93 -19.39
C SER A 8 -10.80 -4.71 -18.20
N ASP A 9 -11.51 -4.86 -17.08
CA ASP A 9 -10.97 -5.53 -15.89
C ASP A 9 -11.11 -7.06 -15.95
N ASP A 10 -12.17 -7.55 -16.59
CA ASP A 10 -12.49 -8.99 -16.65
C ASP A 10 -11.64 -9.74 -17.71
N THR A 11 -11.03 -8.99 -18.64
CA THR A 11 -10.19 -9.54 -19.72
C THR A 11 -8.81 -9.93 -19.19
N ILE A 12 -8.24 -9.15 -18.27
CA ILE A 12 -6.91 -9.41 -17.69
C ILE A 12 -6.94 -10.69 -16.83
N VAL A 13 -7.99 -10.88 -16.02
CA VAL A 13 -8.08 -12.03 -15.10
C VAL A 13 -8.31 -13.36 -15.84
N LYS A 14 -8.97 -13.34 -17.01
CA LYS A 14 -9.17 -14.55 -17.83
C LYS A 14 -7.93 -14.95 -18.63
N ASP A 15 -7.06 -14.01 -18.98
CA ASP A 15 -5.85 -14.28 -19.76
C ASP A 15 -4.64 -14.73 -18.89
N VAL A 16 -4.57 -14.26 -17.63
CA VAL A 16 -3.50 -14.61 -16.68
C VAL A 16 -3.33 -16.12 -16.47
N ARG A 17 -4.40 -16.92 -16.66
CA ARG A 17 -4.35 -18.39 -16.51
C ARG A 17 -3.81 -19.13 -17.74
N LYS A 18 -3.75 -18.51 -18.92
CA LYS A 18 -3.54 -19.23 -20.19
C LYS A 18 -2.12 -19.20 -20.73
N ASN A 19 -1.24 -18.29 -20.27
CA ASN A 19 0.15 -18.26 -20.73
C ASN A 19 1.15 -17.99 -19.59
N GLN A 20 1.69 -19.06 -19.00
CA GLN A 20 2.78 -19.01 -18.01
C GLN A 20 4.10 -18.41 -18.55
N LYS A 21 4.15 -18.00 -19.81
CA LYS A 21 5.33 -17.42 -20.48
C LYS A 21 5.20 -15.93 -20.79
N ASP A 22 4.06 -15.30 -20.51
CA ASP A 22 3.91 -13.87 -20.72
C ASP A 22 4.80 -13.10 -19.71
N PRO A 23 5.73 -12.25 -20.18
CA PRO A 23 6.57 -11.45 -19.30
C PRO A 23 5.78 -10.60 -18.29
N LEU A 24 4.61 -10.09 -18.65
CA LEU A 24 3.75 -9.30 -17.76
C LEU A 24 3.13 -10.16 -16.66
N ILE A 25 2.66 -11.37 -17.00
CA ILE A 25 2.11 -12.31 -16.02
C ILE A 25 3.20 -12.74 -15.03
N ILE A 26 4.39 -13.10 -15.54
CA ILE A 26 5.52 -13.49 -14.70
C ILE A 26 5.95 -12.32 -13.81
N PHE A 27 5.98 -11.11 -14.34
CA PHE A 27 6.32 -9.91 -13.57
C PHE A 27 5.29 -9.65 -12.46
N ALA A 28 3.99 -9.67 -12.77
CA ALA A 28 2.93 -9.48 -11.79
C ALA A 28 2.97 -10.55 -10.68
N GLN A 29 3.20 -11.81 -11.04
CA GLN A 29 3.36 -12.90 -10.06
C GLN A 29 4.57 -12.70 -9.16
N ARG A 30 5.72 -12.30 -9.72
CA ARG A 30 6.94 -12.00 -8.95
C ARG A 30 6.76 -10.79 -8.05
N TYR A 31 6.11 -9.74 -8.54
CA TYR A 31 5.76 -8.56 -7.75
C TYR A 31 4.89 -8.97 -6.56
N HIS A 32 3.77 -9.67 -6.80
CA HIS A 32 2.88 -10.12 -5.73
C HIS A 32 3.57 -11.05 -4.73
N ALA A 33 4.42 -11.97 -5.21
CA ALA A 33 5.16 -12.88 -4.34
C ALA A 33 6.15 -12.10 -3.46
N PHE A 34 6.94 -11.20 -4.06
CA PHE A 34 7.90 -10.38 -3.33
C PHE A 34 7.20 -9.49 -2.30
N PHE A 35 6.21 -8.71 -2.75
CA PHE A 35 5.44 -7.76 -1.97
C PHE A 35 4.81 -8.40 -0.72
N ASN A 36 4.32 -9.65 -0.84
CA ASN A 36 3.72 -10.39 0.27
C ASN A 36 4.70 -11.26 1.07
N SER A 37 5.91 -11.51 0.58
CA SER A 37 6.94 -12.31 1.27
C SER A 37 7.77 -11.52 2.28
N THR A 38 7.68 -10.19 2.29
CA THR A 38 8.47 -9.33 3.18
C THR A 38 7.98 -9.41 4.64
N THR A 39 8.90 -9.19 5.58
CA THR A 39 8.58 -9.04 7.00
C THR A 39 7.99 -7.67 7.34
N ASP A 40 8.11 -6.72 6.41
CA ASP A 40 7.72 -5.33 6.61
C ASP A 40 6.31 -5.09 6.08
N GLY A 41 5.54 -4.27 6.79
CA GLY A 41 4.28 -3.76 6.27
C GLY A 41 4.55 -2.75 5.15
N ILE A 42 3.96 -2.96 3.98
CA ILE A 42 4.08 -2.05 2.83
C ILE A 42 2.71 -1.50 2.50
N ALA A 43 2.63 -0.18 2.30
CA ALA A 43 1.49 0.51 1.72
C ALA A 43 1.94 1.33 0.52
N VAL A 44 1.13 1.35 -0.53
CA VAL A 44 1.22 2.33 -1.61
C VAL A 44 0.15 3.37 -1.35
N ILE A 45 0.54 4.65 -1.35
CA ILE A 45 -0.37 5.75 -1.04
C ILE A 45 -0.31 6.85 -2.11
N THR A 46 -1.41 7.58 -2.26
CA THR A 46 -1.41 8.86 -2.97
C THR A 46 -0.64 9.91 -2.18
N LEU A 47 -0.27 11.03 -2.81
CA LEU A 47 0.37 12.16 -2.11
C LEU A 47 -0.52 12.78 -1.02
N ASN A 48 -1.83 12.52 -1.06
CA ASN A 48 -2.79 12.96 -0.05
C ASN A 48 -2.99 11.92 1.08
N GLY A 49 -2.30 10.77 1.00
CA GLY A 49 -2.38 9.70 1.98
C GLY A 49 -3.58 8.78 1.82
N GLU A 50 -4.19 8.68 0.64
CA GLU A 50 -5.17 7.62 0.34
C GLU A 50 -4.43 6.32 0.04
N ILE A 51 -4.89 5.20 0.58
CA ILE A 51 -4.20 3.90 0.43
C ILE A 51 -4.65 3.26 -0.89
N LEU A 52 -3.69 3.05 -1.79
CA LEU A 52 -3.92 2.40 -3.09
C LEU A 52 -3.70 0.88 -3.03
N ASP A 53 -2.75 0.45 -2.22
CA ASP A 53 -2.39 -0.97 -2.05
C ASP A 53 -1.74 -1.20 -0.68
N ALA A 54 -1.80 -2.42 -0.18
CA ALA A 54 -1.23 -2.86 1.08
C ALA A 54 -0.85 -4.34 1.03
N ASN A 55 0.35 -4.69 1.50
CA ASN A 55 0.76 -6.08 1.54
C ASN A 55 0.11 -6.85 2.70
N GLN A 56 0.14 -8.19 2.61
CA GLN A 56 -0.43 -9.06 3.63
C GLN A 56 0.13 -8.78 5.04
N LYS A 57 1.39 -8.37 5.14
CA LYS A 57 2.00 -8.05 6.43
C LYS A 57 1.37 -6.83 7.10
N LEU A 58 1.08 -5.77 6.35
CA LEU A 58 0.37 -4.60 6.86
C LEU A 58 -1.05 -4.94 7.30
N LEU A 59 -1.75 -5.79 6.55
CA LEU A 59 -3.08 -6.31 6.92
C LEU A 59 -3.03 -7.04 8.26
N GLN A 60 -2.01 -7.87 8.50
CA GLN A 60 -1.82 -8.57 9.78
C GLN A 60 -1.54 -7.61 10.94
N LEU A 61 -0.72 -6.58 10.74
CA LEU A 61 -0.38 -5.59 11.77
C LEU A 61 -1.60 -4.76 12.18
N THR A 62 -2.38 -4.32 11.19
CA THR A 62 -3.60 -3.52 11.42
C THR A 62 -4.79 -4.38 11.84
N GLY A 63 -4.80 -5.67 11.47
CA GLY A 63 -5.93 -6.58 11.62
C GLY A 63 -7.11 -6.21 10.72
N MET A 64 -6.86 -5.54 9.60
CA MET A 64 -7.89 -5.13 8.63
C MET A 64 -7.85 -6.00 7.38
N ASP A 65 -9.03 -6.16 6.76
CA ASP A 65 -9.15 -6.77 5.45
C ASP A 65 -8.66 -5.82 4.35
N TYR A 66 -8.20 -6.40 3.24
CA TYR A 66 -7.66 -5.65 2.10
C TYR A 66 -8.67 -4.63 1.54
N ASP A 67 -9.88 -5.07 1.21
CA ASP A 67 -10.91 -4.18 0.62
C ASP A 67 -11.24 -3.00 1.53
N LYS A 68 -11.13 -3.20 2.84
CA LYS A 68 -11.28 -2.13 3.82
C LYS A 68 -10.09 -1.20 3.81
N ILE A 69 -8.85 -1.72 3.85
CA ILE A 69 -7.67 -0.87 3.97
C ILE A 69 -7.49 0.04 2.76
N VAL A 70 -7.75 -0.44 1.55
CA VAL A 70 -7.63 0.36 0.30
C VAL A 70 -8.76 1.37 0.12
N SER A 71 -9.79 1.31 0.97
CA SER A 71 -10.84 2.35 1.03
C SER A 71 -10.53 3.47 2.03
N LEU A 72 -9.39 3.40 2.72
CA LEU A 72 -9.03 4.30 3.82
C LEU A 72 -7.88 5.25 3.46
N SER A 73 -7.69 6.22 4.35
CA SER A 73 -6.50 7.08 4.37
C SER A 73 -5.55 6.62 5.48
N THR A 74 -4.27 7.00 5.36
CA THR A 74 -3.25 6.86 6.41
C THR A 74 -3.71 7.44 7.75
N LYS A 75 -4.57 8.48 7.74
CA LYS A 75 -5.20 9.07 8.93
C LYS A 75 -6.04 8.07 9.74
N ASN A 76 -6.56 7.03 9.10
CA ASN A 76 -7.38 6.01 9.75
C ASN A 76 -6.52 4.94 10.44
N ILE A 77 -5.28 4.75 9.99
CA ILE A 77 -4.38 3.69 10.47
C ILE A 77 -3.19 4.22 11.28
N LEU A 78 -2.93 5.53 11.26
CA LEU A 78 -1.89 6.19 12.04
C LEU A 78 -2.48 7.03 13.17
N THR A 79 -1.69 7.27 14.22
CA THR A 79 -1.99 8.35 15.17
C THR A 79 -1.93 9.71 14.47
N SER A 80 -2.57 10.73 15.07
CA SER A 80 -2.56 12.09 14.52
C SER A 80 -1.12 12.60 14.30
N ASP A 81 -0.28 12.48 15.33
CA ASP A 81 1.11 12.94 15.29
C ASP A 81 1.91 12.22 14.18
N SER A 82 1.77 10.90 14.07
CA SER A 82 2.45 10.13 13.02
C SER A 82 1.92 10.45 11.63
N ASN A 83 0.62 10.73 11.48
CA ASN A 83 0.09 11.17 10.21
C ASN A 83 0.63 12.56 9.80
N GLU A 84 0.87 13.47 10.75
CA GLU A 84 1.54 14.75 10.46
C GLU A 84 3.00 14.57 10.03
N ILE A 85 3.73 13.68 10.70
CA ILE A 85 5.11 13.32 10.34
C ILE A 85 5.13 12.77 8.91
N LEU A 86 4.26 11.81 8.60
CA LEU A 86 4.14 11.23 7.27
C LEU A 86 3.86 12.30 6.22
N PHE A 87 2.90 13.20 6.47
CA PHE A 87 2.52 14.23 5.51
C PHE A 87 3.65 15.21 5.21
N LYS A 88 4.44 15.58 6.24
CA LYS A 88 5.65 16.39 6.05
C LYS A 88 6.69 15.65 5.20
N ALA A 89 6.94 14.37 5.49
CA ALA A 89 7.88 13.55 4.77
C ALA A 89 7.48 13.37 3.29
N VAL A 90 6.21 13.05 3.02
CA VAL A 90 5.66 12.93 1.65
C VAL A 90 5.83 14.24 0.87
N LYS A 91 5.53 15.39 1.48
CA LYS A 91 5.73 16.70 0.84
C LYS A 91 7.20 16.99 0.53
N SER A 92 8.12 16.68 1.46
CA SER A 92 9.55 16.85 1.22
C SER A 92 10.02 16.02 0.04
N ILE A 93 9.66 14.73 -0.02
CA ILE A 93 10.03 13.85 -1.13
C ILE A 93 9.41 14.31 -2.45
N ALA A 94 8.13 14.73 -2.43
CA ALA A 94 7.46 15.24 -3.62
C ALA A 94 8.12 16.51 -4.18
N ASN A 95 8.77 17.31 -3.33
CA ASN A 95 9.53 18.49 -3.73
C ASN A 95 10.99 18.19 -4.11
N GLY A 96 11.38 16.90 -4.17
CA GLY A 96 12.71 16.47 -4.59
C GLY A 96 13.75 16.36 -3.48
N TYR A 97 13.35 16.52 -2.22
CA TYR A 97 14.25 16.27 -1.09
C TYR A 97 14.33 14.76 -0.79
N SER A 98 15.45 14.31 -0.25
CA SER A 98 15.60 12.94 0.25
C SER A 98 15.42 12.90 1.75
N LEU A 99 14.91 11.79 2.28
CA LEU A 99 14.96 11.52 3.71
C LEU A 99 16.32 10.87 4.02
N GLU A 100 17.06 11.44 4.98
CA GLU A 100 18.35 10.89 5.40
C GLU A 100 18.18 9.67 6.31
N GLU A 101 17.06 9.61 7.05
CA GLU A 101 16.75 8.54 8.01
C GLU A 101 15.30 8.07 7.84
N PRO A 102 14.99 6.81 8.18
CA PRO A 102 13.61 6.33 8.28
C PRO A 102 12.79 7.18 9.26
N ILE A 103 11.51 7.36 8.98
CA ILE A 103 10.61 8.06 9.91
C ILE A 103 9.95 7.07 10.85
N GLU A 104 9.84 7.43 12.13
CA GLU A 104 9.08 6.63 13.09
C GLU A 104 7.59 6.99 13.03
N LEU A 105 6.75 5.97 12.85
CA LEU A 105 5.31 6.08 12.78
C LEU A 105 4.66 5.16 13.81
N THR A 106 3.54 5.61 14.38
CA THR A 106 2.71 4.80 15.26
C THR A 106 1.45 4.38 14.52
N LEU A 107 1.32 3.09 14.26
CA LEU A 107 0.14 2.45 13.69
C LEU A 107 -0.90 2.14 14.79
N ASN A 108 -2.16 2.43 14.49
CA ASN A 108 -3.31 1.95 15.25
C ASN A 108 -3.61 0.51 14.80
N GLY A 109 -3.20 -0.44 15.63
CA GLY A 109 -3.48 -1.86 15.42
C GLY A 109 -4.87 -2.25 15.89
N SER A 110 -5.21 -3.53 15.67
CA SER A 110 -6.46 -4.10 16.17
C SER A 110 -6.54 -4.04 17.72
N ARG A 111 -7.76 -3.93 18.25
CA ARG A 111 -8.05 -3.99 19.70
C ARG A 111 -7.25 -2.99 20.55
N ASN A 112 -7.14 -1.73 20.09
CA ASN A 112 -6.42 -0.64 20.79
C ASN A 112 -4.90 -0.85 20.98
N LYS A 113 -4.28 -1.82 20.29
CA LYS A 113 -2.82 -1.93 20.27
C LYS A 113 -2.21 -0.84 19.41
N LYS A 114 -1.01 -0.39 19.78
CA LYS A 114 -0.20 0.52 18.99
C LYS A 114 1.11 -0.15 18.63
N TYR A 115 1.55 0.02 17.39
CA TYR A 115 2.83 -0.47 16.90
C TYR A 115 3.66 0.71 16.46
N ILE A 116 4.84 0.88 17.05
CA ILE A 116 5.84 1.83 16.54
C ILE A 116 6.59 1.09 15.42
N VAL A 117 6.70 1.73 14.27
CA VAL A 117 7.36 1.20 13.08
C VAL A 117 8.29 2.25 12.49
N GLU A 118 9.42 1.79 11.97
CA GLU A 118 10.28 2.58 11.10
C GLU A 118 9.76 2.47 9.67
N ALA A 119 9.59 3.61 9.00
CA ALA A 119 9.04 3.67 7.65
C ALA A 119 10.03 4.33 6.68
N ASN A 120 10.33 3.60 5.61
CA ASN A 120 11.06 4.10 4.46
C ASN A 120 10.07 4.53 3.38
N LEU A 121 10.22 5.74 2.84
CA LEU A 121 9.33 6.30 1.83
C LEU A 121 10.08 6.47 0.51
N ASN A 122 9.50 5.92 -0.56
CA ASN A 122 9.99 6.09 -1.91
C ASN A 122 8.86 6.58 -2.80
N ILE A 123 9.17 7.52 -3.70
CA ILE A 123 8.23 7.94 -4.74
C ILE A 123 8.38 7.00 -5.94
N LEU A 124 7.27 6.38 -6.34
CA LEU A 124 7.21 5.58 -7.56
C LEU A 124 6.99 6.54 -8.74
N LYS A 125 7.89 6.51 -9.73
CA LYS A 125 7.83 7.32 -10.95
C LYS A 125 7.60 6.42 -12.16
#